data_AF-A0A4Z2DZR3-F1
#
_entry.id   AF-A0A4Z2DZR3-F1
#
_cell.length_a   1.000
_cell.length_b   1.000
_cell.length_c   1.000
_cell.angle_alpha   90.00
_cell.angle_beta   90.00
_cell.angle_gamma   90.00
#
_symmetry.space_group_name_H-M   'P 1'
#
loop_
_entity.id
_entity.type
_entity.pdbx_description
1 polymer ?
#
loop_
_entity_poly.entity_id
_entity_poly.type
_entity_poly.pdbx_seq_one_letter_code
_entity_poly.pdbx_strand_id
1 'polypeptide(L)'
;MAYFEQLKASQDAWEVCADALANALYSDDHVKFFCFQVLEHHIKFRHAGLTSAQQQLIRETLMKWLQVQLMSAQPEKPFIRNKAAQVFALTFIVEYLTLWPKFFLDILSLVGLNPHGVDIYLRTLMAIDAEVVDRDILHLPDETRRNTLIKDRMREHCIPHLVESWFQILQTYQQAQPELTCLCLEVVGAFVSWIDLNLIANDR
;
A
#
# COMPACT_ATOMS: atom_id res chain seq x y z
N MET A 1 0.00 -27.85 -4.09
CA MET A 1 0.57 -27.06 -5.21
C MET A 1 -0.32 -27.05 -6.44
N ALA A 2 -0.82 -28.19 -6.94
CA ALA A 2 -1.72 -28.22 -8.13
C ALA A 2 -3.03 -27.42 -7.95
N TYR A 3 -3.65 -27.44 -6.77
CA TYR A 3 -4.86 -26.65 -6.48
C TYR A 3 -4.63 -25.12 -6.54
N PHE A 4 -3.44 -24.67 -6.16
CA PHE A 4 -3.09 -23.24 -6.13
C PHE A 4 -2.81 -22.67 -7.53
N GLU A 5 -2.15 -23.42 -8.40
CA GLU A 5 -1.98 -23.03 -9.81
C GLU A 5 -3.31 -23.08 -10.59
N GLN A 6 -4.20 -24.01 -10.25
CA GLN A 6 -5.57 -24.04 -10.79
C GLN A 6 -6.42 -22.86 -10.29
N LEU A 7 -6.27 -22.44 -9.03
CA LEU A 7 -6.90 -21.24 -8.51
C LEU A 7 -6.41 -19.99 -9.25
N LYS A 8 -5.10 -19.82 -9.47
CA LYS A 8 -4.59 -18.68 -10.27
C LYS A 8 -5.20 -18.59 -11.68
N ALA A 9 -5.56 -19.72 -12.28
CA ALA A 9 -6.18 -19.77 -13.61
C ALA A 9 -7.71 -19.51 -13.59
N SER A 10 -8.37 -19.70 -12.46
CA SER A 10 -9.81 -19.50 -12.30
C SER A 10 -10.16 -18.02 -12.20
N GLN A 11 -11.25 -17.61 -12.87
CA GLN A 11 -11.68 -16.21 -12.97
C GLN A 11 -12.13 -15.63 -11.62
N ASP A 12 -12.62 -16.47 -10.70
CA ASP A 12 -13.21 -16.06 -9.42
C ASP A 12 -12.32 -16.37 -8.20
N ALA A 13 -11.15 -16.97 -8.42
CA ALA A 13 -10.25 -17.36 -7.32
C ALA A 13 -9.73 -16.17 -6.50
N TRP A 14 -9.67 -14.98 -7.10
CA TRP A 14 -9.27 -13.78 -6.39
C TRP A 14 -10.32 -13.35 -5.37
N GLU A 15 -11.62 -13.56 -5.62
CA GLU A 15 -12.70 -13.24 -4.68
C GLU A 15 -12.63 -14.14 -3.44
N VAL A 16 -12.33 -15.43 -3.64
CA VAL A 16 -12.08 -16.37 -2.54
C VAL A 16 -10.85 -15.96 -1.72
N CYS A 17 -9.77 -15.55 -2.39
CA CYS A 17 -8.57 -15.04 -1.72
C CYS A 17 -8.85 -13.74 -0.97
N ALA A 18 -9.70 -12.87 -1.53
CA ALA A 18 -10.09 -11.61 -0.93
C ALA A 18 -10.90 -11.84 0.35
N ASP A 19 -11.91 -12.70 0.31
CA ASP A 19 -12.69 -13.07 1.49
C ASP A 19 -11.82 -13.73 2.57
N ALA A 20 -10.89 -14.61 2.17
CA ALA A 20 -9.95 -15.25 3.08
C ALA A 20 -9.05 -14.27 3.83
N LEU A 21 -8.54 -13.24 3.14
CA LEU A 21 -7.75 -12.17 3.75
C LEU A 21 -8.61 -11.29 4.65
N ALA A 22 -9.78 -10.89 4.17
CA ALA A 22 -10.68 -9.98 4.88
C ALA A 22 -11.19 -10.57 6.20
N ASN A 23 -11.49 -11.88 6.22
CA ASN A 23 -12.00 -12.58 7.40
C ASN A 23 -10.92 -13.31 8.20
N ALA A 24 -9.64 -13.17 7.82
CA ALA A 24 -8.51 -13.87 8.43
C ALA A 24 -8.75 -15.39 8.59
N LEU A 25 -9.34 -16.02 7.56
CA LEU A 25 -9.81 -17.42 7.61
C LEU A 25 -8.67 -18.43 7.79
N TYR A 26 -7.47 -18.07 7.35
CA TYR A 26 -6.30 -18.93 7.40
C TYR A 26 -5.23 -18.37 8.33
N SER A 27 -4.75 -19.21 9.25
CA SER A 27 -3.61 -18.91 10.10
C SER A 27 -2.26 -19.17 9.40
N ASP A 28 -2.25 -19.97 8.33
CA ASP A 28 -1.05 -20.32 7.58
C ASP A 28 -0.50 -19.14 6.78
N ASP A 29 0.75 -18.77 7.08
CA ASP A 29 1.43 -17.61 6.51
C ASP A 29 1.69 -17.72 5.01
N HIS A 30 1.91 -18.94 4.49
CA HIS A 30 2.10 -19.17 3.06
C HIS A 30 0.79 -19.04 2.29
N VAL A 31 -0.33 -19.46 2.89
CA VAL A 31 -1.66 -19.28 2.30
C VAL A 31 -2.01 -17.79 2.22
N LYS A 32 -1.79 -17.01 3.28
CA LYS A 32 -2.01 -15.55 3.26
C LYS A 32 -1.18 -14.88 2.16
N PHE A 33 0.11 -15.20 2.08
CA PHE A 33 0.99 -14.65 1.06
C PHE A 33 0.53 -15.03 -0.35
N PHE A 34 0.11 -16.28 -0.55
CA PHE A 34 -0.45 -16.73 -1.81
C PHE A 34 -1.74 -15.95 -2.17
N CYS A 35 -2.64 -15.72 -1.22
CA CYS A 35 -3.83 -14.90 -1.46
C CYS A 35 -3.46 -13.50 -1.94
N PHE A 36 -2.48 -12.84 -1.31
CA PHE A 36 -1.99 -11.55 -1.80
C PHE A 36 -1.36 -11.64 -3.21
N GLN A 37 -0.63 -12.71 -3.53
CA GLN A 37 -0.12 -12.92 -4.90
C GLN A 37 -1.24 -13.04 -5.93
N VAL A 38 -2.35 -13.69 -5.59
CA VAL A 38 -3.51 -13.79 -6.47
C VAL A 38 -4.15 -12.42 -6.68
N LEU A 39 -4.37 -11.65 -5.61
CA LEU A 39 -4.90 -10.29 -5.71
C LEU A 39 -3.98 -9.40 -6.56
N GLU A 40 -2.67 -9.41 -6.29
CA GLU A 40 -1.67 -8.65 -7.05
C GLU A 40 -1.77 -8.94 -8.55
N HIS A 41 -1.74 -10.23 -8.92
CA HIS A 41 -1.83 -10.64 -10.31
C HIS A 41 -3.14 -10.15 -10.95
N HIS A 42 -4.25 -10.26 -10.23
CA HIS A 42 -5.55 -9.85 -10.73
C HIS A 42 -5.63 -8.32 -10.93
N ILE A 43 -5.15 -7.53 -9.97
CA ILE A 43 -5.09 -6.07 -10.06
C ILE A 43 -4.17 -5.65 -11.21
N LYS A 44 -3.02 -6.31 -11.38
CA LYS A 44 -2.05 -5.94 -12.42
C LYS A 44 -2.55 -6.18 -13.84
N PHE A 45 -3.22 -7.30 -14.08
CA PHE A 45 -3.52 -7.75 -15.44
C PHE A 45 -5.00 -7.71 -15.82
N ARG A 46 -5.93 -7.64 -14.84
CA ARG A 46 -7.37 -7.79 -15.10
C ARG A 46 -8.24 -6.69 -14.48
N HIS A 47 -7.65 -5.70 -13.81
CA HIS A 47 -8.40 -4.63 -13.12
C HIS A 47 -9.34 -3.84 -14.03
N ALA A 48 -8.93 -3.56 -15.27
CA ALA A 48 -9.77 -2.84 -16.24
C ALA A 48 -11.04 -3.63 -16.67
N GLY A 49 -11.05 -4.95 -16.48
CA GLY A 49 -12.20 -5.82 -16.75
C GLY A 49 -13.12 -6.03 -15.55
N LEU A 50 -12.79 -5.48 -14.39
CA LEU A 50 -13.59 -5.63 -13.18
C LEU A 50 -14.83 -4.74 -13.21
N THR A 51 -15.92 -5.26 -12.65
CA THR A 51 -17.10 -4.43 -12.35
C THR A 51 -16.80 -3.45 -11.22
N SER A 52 -17.57 -2.36 -11.11
CA SER A 52 -17.40 -1.38 -10.02
C SER A 52 -17.56 -2.03 -8.63
N ALA A 53 -18.41 -3.04 -8.50
CA ALA A 53 -18.57 -3.81 -7.27
C ALA A 53 -17.30 -4.60 -6.91
N GLN A 54 -16.65 -5.21 -7.90
CA GLN A 54 -15.41 -5.96 -7.68
C GLN A 54 -14.22 -5.04 -7.37
N GLN A 55 -14.13 -3.88 -8.03
CA GLN A 55 -13.15 -2.85 -7.68
C GLN A 55 -13.35 -2.33 -6.25
N GLN A 56 -14.60 -2.19 -5.82
CA GLN A 56 -14.92 -1.86 -4.42
C GLN A 56 -14.53 -3.00 -3.46
N LEU A 57 -14.81 -4.26 -3.80
CA LEU A 57 -14.45 -5.41 -2.98
C LEU A 57 -12.94 -5.51 -2.71
N ILE A 58 -12.10 -5.18 -3.69
CA ILE A 58 -10.64 -5.15 -3.51
C ILE A 58 -10.25 -4.13 -2.43
N ARG A 59 -10.78 -2.91 -2.52
CA ARG A 59 -10.50 -1.84 -1.54
C ARG A 59 -10.99 -2.22 -0.15
N GLU A 60 -12.21 -2.74 -0.05
CA GLU A 60 -12.79 -3.20 1.22
C GLU A 60 -11.98 -4.32 1.85
N THR A 61 -11.51 -5.27 1.04
CA THR A 61 -10.64 -6.37 1.47
C THR A 61 -9.34 -5.85 2.07
N LEU A 62 -8.67 -4.93 1.37
CA LEU A 62 -7.40 -4.35 1.83
C LEU A 62 -7.58 -3.56 3.13
N MET A 63 -8.59 -2.69 3.18
CA MET A 63 -8.89 -1.89 4.37
C MET A 63 -9.30 -2.76 5.57
N LYS A 64 -10.11 -3.79 5.34
CA LYS A 64 -10.52 -4.73 6.40
C LYS A 64 -9.34 -5.57 6.88
N TRP A 65 -8.48 -6.06 5.98
CA TRP A 65 -7.26 -6.76 6.37
C TRP A 65 -6.36 -5.86 7.22
N LEU A 66 -6.15 -4.60 6.82
CA LEU A 66 -5.38 -3.63 7.60
C LEU A 66 -6.00 -3.41 8.98
N GLN A 67 -7.32 -3.24 9.07
CA GLN A 67 -8.03 -3.12 10.34
C GLN A 67 -7.79 -4.32 11.29
N VAL A 68 -7.76 -5.55 10.76
CA VAL A 68 -7.42 -6.74 11.55
C VAL A 68 -6.00 -6.63 12.12
N GLN A 69 -5.04 -6.10 11.35
CA GLN A 69 -3.66 -5.94 11.83
C GLN A 69 -3.53 -4.97 13.00
N LEU A 70 -4.36 -3.91 13.03
CA LEU A 70 -4.37 -2.94 14.14
C LEU A 70 -4.85 -3.55 15.46
N MET A 71 -5.69 -4.60 15.38
CA MET A 71 -6.25 -5.30 16.54
C MET A 71 -5.42 -6.53 16.95
N SER A 72 -4.46 -6.94 16.13
CA SER A 72 -3.64 -8.11 16.42
C SER A 72 -2.67 -7.83 17.57
N ALA A 73 -2.49 -8.81 18.45
CA ALA A 73 -1.53 -8.74 19.54
C ALA A 73 -0.06 -8.89 19.05
N GLN A 74 0.13 -9.45 17.86
CA GLN A 74 1.45 -9.67 17.27
C GLN A 74 1.46 -9.17 15.82
N PRO A 75 2.55 -8.53 15.38
CA PRO A 75 2.69 -8.12 14.00
C PRO A 75 2.78 -9.34 13.09
N GLU A 76 2.23 -9.21 11.88
CA GLU A 76 2.42 -10.21 10.84
C GLU A 76 3.89 -10.38 10.43
N LYS A 77 4.21 -11.52 9.81
CA LYS A 77 5.57 -11.76 9.32
C LYS A 77 6.00 -10.69 8.31
N PRO A 78 7.28 -10.26 8.31
CA PRO A 78 7.75 -9.20 7.42
C PRO A 78 7.42 -9.42 5.94
N PHE A 79 7.52 -10.66 5.45
CA PHE A 79 7.24 -10.98 4.04
C PHE A 79 5.76 -10.81 3.67
N ILE A 80 4.83 -11.04 4.62
CA ILE A 80 3.39 -10.80 4.42
C ILE A 80 3.11 -9.30 4.40
N ARG A 81 3.69 -8.54 5.35
CA ARG A 81 3.57 -7.08 5.41
C ARG A 81 4.10 -6.41 4.14
N ASN A 82 5.26 -6.84 3.66
CA ASN A 82 5.82 -6.40 2.39
C ASN A 82 4.89 -6.73 1.22
N LYS A 83 4.31 -7.94 1.21
CA LYS A 83 3.42 -8.34 0.13
C LYS A 83 2.12 -7.55 0.12
N ALA A 84 1.53 -7.34 1.28
CA ALA A 84 0.36 -6.49 1.44
C ALA A 84 0.66 -5.06 0.95
N ALA A 85 1.80 -4.48 1.35
CA ALA A 85 2.23 -3.16 0.91
C ALA A 85 2.37 -3.05 -0.62
N GLN A 86 2.91 -4.07 -1.29
CA GLN A 86 2.96 -4.14 -2.76
C GLN A 86 1.55 -4.14 -3.37
N VAL A 87 0.61 -4.90 -2.80
CA VAL A 87 -0.78 -4.93 -3.28
C VAL A 87 -1.47 -3.58 -3.06
N PHE A 88 -1.30 -2.95 -1.89
CA PHE A 88 -1.80 -1.59 -1.64
C PHE A 88 -1.23 -0.58 -2.63
N ALA A 89 0.07 -0.60 -2.88
CA ALA A 89 0.72 0.27 -3.85
C ALA A 89 0.17 0.03 -5.25
N LEU A 90 0.05 -1.21 -5.69
CA LEU A 90 -0.51 -1.52 -7.00
C LEU A 90 -1.95 -1.02 -7.15
N THR A 91 -2.81 -1.26 -6.15
CA THR A 91 -4.18 -0.71 -6.13
C THR A 91 -4.17 0.82 -6.19
N PHE A 92 -3.27 1.48 -5.46
CA PHE A 92 -3.08 2.92 -5.56
C PHE A 92 -2.73 3.36 -7.00
N ILE A 93 -1.79 2.71 -7.66
CA ILE A 93 -1.37 3.06 -9.03
C ILE A 93 -2.52 2.98 -10.03
N VAL A 94 -3.37 1.96 -9.94
CA VAL A 94 -4.51 1.82 -10.87
C VAL A 94 -5.71 2.70 -10.52
N GLU A 95 -5.93 3.03 -9.24
CA GLU A 95 -7.19 3.67 -8.81
C GLU A 95 -7.06 5.12 -8.35
N TYR A 96 -5.88 5.60 -7.97
CA TYR A 96 -5.70 6.90 -7.30
C TYR A 96 -6.18 8.09 -8.14
N LEU A 97 -5.98 8.04 -9.46
CA LEU A 97 -6.38 9.15 -10.34
C LEU A 97 -7.90 9.24 -10.54
N THR A 98 -8.66 8.18 -10.24
CA THR A 98 -10.09 8.10 -10.60
C THR A 98 -10.95 7.57 -9.45
N LEU A 99 -10.78 6.30 -9.10
CA LEU A 99 -11.68 5.55 -8.22
C LEU A 99 -11.40 5.75 -6.73
N TRP A 100 -10.14 6.02 -6.36
CA TRP A 100 -9.74 6.16 -4.97
C TRP A 100 -8.81 7.36 -4.70
N PRO A 101 -9.25 8.59 -4.98
CA PRO A 101 -8.43 9.80 -4.80
C PRO A 101 -8.09 10.10 -3.33
N LYS A 102 -8.85 9.55 -2.39
CA LYS A 102 -8.66 9.73 -0.93
C LYS A 102 -7.79 8.65 -0.28
N PHE A 103 -7.13 7.79 -1.07
CA PHE A 103 -6.31 6.66 -0.60
C PHE A 103 -5.50 6.95 0.67
N PHE A 104 -4.65 7.98 0.66
CA PHE A 104 -3.80 8.32 1.80
C PHE A 104 -4.59 8.78 3.02
N LEU A 105 -5.64 9.57 2.81
CA LEU A 105 -6.49 10.05 3.90
C LEU A 105 -7.21 8.88 4.57
N ASP A 106 -7.76 7.96 3.79
CA ASP A 106 -8.49 6.80 4.31
C ASP A 106 -7.56 5.86 5.09
N ILE A 107 -6.36 5.60 4.57
CA ILE A 107 -5.35 4.78 5.28
C ILE A 107 -4.88 5.47 6.56
N LEU A 108 -4.48 6.75 6.49
CA LEU A 108 -4.01 7.50 7.67
C LEU A 108 -5.10 7.59 8.75
N SER A 109 -6.35 7.80 8.34
CA SER A 109 -7.49 7.84 9.26
C SER A 109 -7.73 6.49 9.95
N LEU A 110 -7.47 5.38 9.26
CA LEU A 110 -7.58 4.04 9.83
C LEU A 110 -6.40 3.73 10.76
N VAL A 111 -5.15 3.93 10.31
CA VAL A 111 -3.95 3.53 11.06
C VAL A 111 -3.69 4.42 12.27
N GLY A 112 -4.00 5.72 12.17
CA GLY A 112 -3.61 6.72 13.16
C GLY A 112 -2.13 6.61 13.51
N LEU A 113 -1.84 6.47 14.80
CA LEU A 113 -0.49 6.19 15.30
C LEU A 113 -0.35 4.75 15.80
N ASN A 114 -1.19 3.79 15.38
CA ASN A 114 -1.01 2.38 15.76
C ASN A 114 0.28 1.83 15.11
N PRO A 115 1.21 1.21 15.85
CA PRO A 115 2.51 0.83 15.31
C PRO A 115 2.46 -0.24 14.22
N HIS A 116 1.51 -1.18 14.29
CA HIS A 116 1.32 -2.19 13.25
C HIS A 116 0.78 -1.57 11.96
N GLY A 117 -0.17 -0.64 12.09
CA GLY A 117 -0.70 0.12 10.97
C GLY A 117 0.35 1.03 10.33
N VAL A 118 1.13 1.74 11.16
CA VAL A 118 2.20 2.63 10.72
C VAL A 118 3.27 1.87 9.94
N ASP A 119 3.72 0.69 10.40
CA ASP A 119 4.68 -0.14 9.66
C ASP A 119 4.17 -0.48 8.24
N ILE A 120 2.91 -0.93 8.12
CA ILE A 120 2.31 -1.28 6.82
C ILE A 120 2.16 -0.05 5.93
N TYR A 121 1.74 1.08 6.51
CA TYR A 121 1.63 2.36 5.81
C TYR A 121 2.98 2.82 5.24
N LEU A 122 4.04 2.81 6.04
CA LEU A 122 5.38 3.22 5.59
C LEU A 122 5.93 2.27 4.51
N ARG A 123 5.75 0.96 4.65
CA ARG A 123 6.10 -0.02 3.59
C ARG A 123 5.31 0.24 2.31
N THR A 124 4.05 0.63 2.42
CA THR A 124 3.21 0.97 1.27
C THR A 124 3.75 2.22 0.57
N LEU A 125 4.19 3.24 1.32
CA LEU A 125 4.84 4.42 0.73
C LEU A 125 6.13 4.05 -0.03
N MET A 126 6.98 3.20 0.54
CA MET A 126 8.17 2.70 -0.16
C MET A 126 7.81 1.93 -1.43
N ALA A 127 6.77 1.09 -1.38
CA ALA A 127 6.31 0.35 -2.56
C ALA A 127 5.72 1.28 -3.64
N ILE A 128 5.03 2.35 -3.26
CA ILE A 128 4.55 3.37 -4.21
C ILE A 128 5.73 4.09 -4.85
N ASP A 129 6.72 4.50 -4.07
CA ASP A 129 7.92 5.16 -4.60
C ASP A 129 8.64 4.28 -5.63
N ALA A 130 8.83 3.00 -5.32
CA ALA A 130 9.43 2.03 -6.24
C ALA A 130 8.64 1.89 -7.56
N GLU A 131 7.31 1.97 -7.54
CA GLU A 131 6.50 1.85 -8.78
C GLU A 131 6.45 3.16 -9.59
N VAL A 132 6.52 4.32 -8.93
CA VAL A 132 6.29 5.65 -9.55
C VAL A 132 7.59 6.37 -9.94
N VAL A 133 8.68 6.07 -9.24
CA VAL A 133 9.91 6.88 -9.23
C VAL A 133 11.15 6.09 -9.62
N ASP A 134 11.12 4.76 -9.56
CA ASP A 134 12.26 3.93 -9.92
C ASP A 134 12.70 4.23 -11.36
N ARG A 135 13.91 4.79 -11.45
CA ARG A 135 14.53 5.29 -12.69
C ARG A 135 15.30 4.19 -13.41
N ASP A 136 15.56 3.07 -12.74
CA ASP A 136 16.29 1.93 -13.27
C ASP A 136 15.35 0.95 -13.98
N ILE A 137 14.03 1.11 -13.80
CA ILE A 137 12.99 0.38 -14.53
C ILE A 137 12.62 1.14 -15.80
N LEU A 138 12.71 0.46 -16.94
CA LEU A 138 12.19 0.97 -18.22
C LEU A 138 10.66 0.94 -18.21
N HIS A 139 10.05 2.09 -17.95
CA HIS A 139 8.60 2.28 -18.02
C HIS A 139 8.13 2.44 -19.46
N LEU A 140 6.98 1.85 -19.79
CA LEU A 140 6.32 2.13 -21.07
C LEU A 140 5.87 3.61 -21.12
N PRO A 141 5.68 4.20 -22.33
CA PRO A 141 5.27 5.60 -22.45
C PRO A 141 3.98 5.94 -21.69
N ASP A 142 3.00 5.04 -21.70
CA ASP A 142 1.74 5.21 -20.97
C ASP A 142 1.93 5.16 -19.45
N GLU A 143 2.81 4.30 -18.96
CA GLU A 143 3.15 4.21 -17.52
C GLU A 143 3.89 5.46 -17.06
N THR A 144 4.83 5.95 -17.85
CA THR A 144 5.55 7.21 -17.58
C THR A 144 4.58 8.38 -17.47
N ARG A 145 3.60 8.47 -18.39
CA ARG A 145 2.56 9.50 -18.37
C ARG A 145 1.68 9.37 -17.12
N ARG A 146 1.21 8.16 -16.79
CA ARG A 146 0.42 7.90 -15.58
C ARG A 146 1.19 8.28 -14.32
N ASN A 147 2.45 7.86 -14.20
CA ASN A 147 3.30 8.13 -13.04
C ASN A 147 3.56 9.64 -12.86
N THR A 148 3.70 10.38 -13.97
CA THR A 148 3.79 11.84 -13.93
C THR A 148 2.52 12.46 -13.34
N LEU A 149 1.35 12.07 -13.84
CA LEU A 149 0.06 12.56 -13.33
C LEU A 149 -0.17 12.20 -11.86
N ILE A 150 0.23 11.00 -11.43
CA ILE A 150 0.16 10.57 -10.03
C ILE A 150 1.00 11.51 -9.16
N LYS A 151 2.28 11.73 -9.52
CA LYS A 151 3.17 12.61 -8.75
C LYS A 151 2.65 14.03 -8.66
N ASP A 152 2.17 14.60 -9.77
CA ASP A 152 1.65 15.95 -9.79
C ASP A 152 0.41 16.09 -8.91
N ARG A 153 -0.54 15.15 -9.01
CA ARG A 153 -1.72 15.13 -8.14
C ARG A 153 -1.34 14.96 -6.67
N MET A 154 -0.36 14.11 -6.37
CA MET A 154 0.14 13.91 -5.02
C MET A 154 0.72 15.21 -4.45
N ARG A 155 1.59 15.89 -5.20
CA ARG A 155 2.20 17.17 -4.80
C ARG A 155 1.16 18.21 -4.45
N GLU A 156 0.10 18.30 -5.24
CA GLU A 156 -0.98 19.28 -5.04
C GLU A 156 -1.88 18.93 -3.84
N HIS A 157 -2.15 17.65 -3.57
CA HIS A 157 -3.26 17.27 -2.67
C HIS A 157 -2.85 16.49 -1.42
N CYS A 158 -1.79 15.67 -1.46
CA CYS A 158 -1.47 14.76 -0.35
C CYS A 158 -0.11 14.97 0.29
N ILE A 159 0.90 15.50 -0.41
CA ILE A 159 2.26 15.65 0.15
C ILE A 159 2.26 16.39 1.51
N PRO A 160 1.56 17.52 1.71
CA PRO A 160 1.52 18.17 3.01
C PRO A 160 1.02 17.27 4.15
N HIS A 161 0.02 16.42 3.86
CA HIS A 161 -0.54 15.47 4.82
C HIS A 161 0.42 14.30 5.09
N LEU A 162 1.18 13.85 4.08
CA LEU A 162 2.22 12.83 4.27
C LEU A 162 3.38 13.36 5.10
N VAL A 163 3.83 14.59 4.86
CA VAL A 163 4.90 15.21 5.65
C VAL A 163 4.50 15.35 7.11
N GLU A 164 3.27 15.82 7.37
CA GLU A 164 2.74 15.92 8.73
C GLU A 164 2.64 14.53 9.40
N SER A 165 2.21 13.49 8.67
CA SER A 165 2.16 12.14 9.24
C SER A 165 3.55 11.61 9.60
N TRP A 166 4.57 11.83 8.76
CA TRP A 166 5.95 11.44 9.05
C TRP A 166 6.48 12.15 10.29
N PHE A 167 6.22 13.46 10.42
CA PHE A 167 6.60 14.21 11.60
C PHE A 167 5.97 13.63 12.87
N GLN A 168 4.66 13.37 12.86
CA GLN A 168 3.95 12.78 14.00
C GLN A 168 4.46 11.38 14.36
N ILE A 169 4.75 10.55 13.35
CA ILE A 169 5.34 9.21 13.53
C ILE A 169 6.70 9.31 14.21
N LEU A 170 7.60 10.15 13.68
CA LEU A 170 8.95 10.35 14.24
C LEU A 170 8.89 10.88 15.67
N GLN A 171 8.06 11.90 15.92
CA GLN A 171 7.92 12.49 17.26
C GLN A 171 7.43 11.47 18.28
N THR A 172 6.49 10.61 17.88
CA THR A 172 5.89 9.57 18.73
C THR A 172 6.86 8.43 19.01
N TYR A 173 7.60 7.98 17.99
CA TYR A 173 8.34 6.71 18.03
C TYR A 173 9.85 6.82 18.21
N GLN A 174 10.44 8.01 18.06
CA GLN A 174 11.90 8.24 18.13
C GLN A 174 12.61 7.60 19.34
N GLN A 175 11.94 7.43 20.49
CA GLN A 175 12.52 6.81 21.69
C GLN A 175 12.10 5.36 21.91
N ALA A 176 10.95 4.94 21.36
CA ALA A 176 10.30 3.68 21.72
C ALA A 176 10.37 2.61 20.63
N GLN A 177 10.42 3.01 19.35
CA GLN A 177 10.42 2.08 18.20
C GLN A 177 11.45 2.52 17.16
N PRO A 178 12.73 2.10 17.33
CA PRO A 178 13.80 2.49 16.40
C PRO A 178 13.57 1.96 14.99
N GLU A 179 13.02 0.75 14.83
CA GLU A 179 12.74 0.19 13.49
C GLU A 179 11.72 1.01 12.70
N LEU A 180 10.63 1.44 13.35
CA LEU A 180 9.65 2.34 12.71
C LEU A 180 10.25 3.71 12.39
N THR A 181 11.08 4.23 13.28
CA THR A 181 11.75 5.52 13.09
C THR A 181 12.68 5.46 11.88
N CYS A 182 13.50 4.41 11.78
CA CYS A 182 14.37 4.18 10.63
C CYS A 182 13.57 4.06 9.33
N LEU A 183 12.52 3.24 9.30
CA LEU A 183 11.68 3.08 8.11
C LEU A 183 11.00 4.40 7.71
N CYS A 184 10.57 5.21 8.67
CA CYS A 184 9.99 6.52 8.38
C CYS A 184 11.03 7.47 7.77
N LEU A 185 12.27 7.47 8.26
CA LEU A 185 13.36 8.26 7.68
C LEU A 185 13.75 7.78 6.27
N GLU A 186 13.70 6.47 6.01
CA GLU A 186 13.89 5.91 4.67
C GLU A 186 12.81 6.41 3.69
N VAL A 187 11.54 6.39 4.12
CA VAL A 187 10.42 6.95 3.35
C VAL A 187 10.63 8.42 3.05
N VAL A 188 11.00 9.23 4.06
CA VAL A 188 11.30 10.65 3.87
C VAL A 188 12.41 10.80 2.82
N GLY A 189 13.52 10.08 2.97
CA GLY A 189 14.65 10.11 2.03
C GLY A 189 14.25 9.78 0.58
N ALA A 190 13.40 8.77 0.39
CA ALA A 190 12.90 8.40 -0.93
C ALA A 190 12.05 9.51 -1.57
N PHE A 191 11.10 10.06 -0.81
CA PHE A 191 10.15 11.05 -1.32
C PHE A 191 10.80 12.42 -1.58
N VAL A 192 11.77 12.82 -0.75
CA VAL A 192 12.55 14.07 -0.93
C VAL A 192 13.12 14.20 -2.35
N SER A 193 13.45 13.08 -3.01
CA SER A 193 14.03 13.08 -4.36
C SER A 193 13.12 13.66 -5.46
N TRP A 194 11.81 13.80 -5.18
CA TRP A 194 10.83 14.30 -6.15
C TRP A 194 9.73 15.19 -5.56
N ILE A 195 9.70 15.46 -4.26
CA ILE A 195 8.81 16.47 -3.66
C ILE A 195 9.56 17.78 -3.41
N ASP A 196 8.85 18.90 -3.32
CA ASP A 196 9.47 20.20 -3.05
C ASP A 196 10.08 20.20 -1.63
N LEU A 197 11.38 20.46 -1.54
CA LEU A 197 12.13 20.54 -0.29
C LEU A 197 11.54 21.56 0.69
N ASN A 198 10.92 22.64 0.18
CA ASN A 198 10.31 23.67 1.03
C ASN A 198 9.14 23.14 1.86
N LEU A 199 8.52 22.02 1.45
CA LEU A 199 7.47 21.35 2.22
C LEU A 199 8.02 20.56 3.42
N ILE A 200 9.30 20.19 3.38
CA ILE A 200 9.98 19.39 4.41
C ILE A 200 10.84 20.27 5.32
N ALA A 201 11.42 21.33 4.76
CA ALA A 201 12.38 22.21 5.41
C ALA A 201 11.76 23.48 6.02
N ASN A 202 10.43 23.63 5.99
CA ASN A 202 9.78 24.81 6.56
C ASN A 202 9.83 24.79 8.11
N ASP A 203 10.10 25.95 8.71
CA ASP A 203 10.39 26.21 10.13
C ASP A 203 9.33 25.67 11.13
N ARG A 204 9.38 24.38 11.44
CA ARG A 204 8.69 23.78 12.60
C ARG A 204 9.62 22.87 13.39
#